data_AF-B7QJP5-F1
#
_entry.id   AF-B7QJP5-F1
#
_cell.length_a   1.000
_cell.length_b   1.000
_cell.length_c   1.000
_cell.angle_alpha   90.00
_cell.angle_beta   90.00
_cell.angle_gamma   90.00
#
_symmetry.space_group_name_H-M   'P 1'
#
loop_
_entity.id
_entity.type
_entity.pdbx_description
1 polymer ?
#
loop_
_entity_poly.entity_id
_entity_poly.type
_entity_poly.pdbx_seq_one_letter_code
_entity_poly.pdbx_strand_id
1 'polypeptide(L)'
;MPNVNKQLDHLVCYLPGTLALGHKEGGMPKEHWDLALELMDTCLRMYAINPTFLSPEIAHFNLQPTGAKDILIKGNDAHNLLRPETLESLWYLYYFTRNETYRDWGWRIFQGFERHCKGPNL
;
A
#
# COMPACT_ATOMS: atom_id res chain seq x y z
N MET A 1 -16.90 -16.57 -14.31
CA MET A 1 -15.60 -15.98 -13.94
C MET A 1 -14.92 -16.97 -13.02
N PRO A 2 -13.63 -17.32 -13.20
CA PRO A 2 -12.95 -18.21 -12.26
C PRO A 2 -13.06 -17.69 -10.83
N ASN A 3 -13.01 -18.58 -9.84
CA ASN A 3 -13.09 -18.27 -8.40
C ASN A 3 -11.86 -17.48 -7.94
N VAL A 4 -11.76 -16.21 -8.33
CA VAL A 4 -10.70 -15.29 -7.92
C VAL A 4 -11.12 -14.68 -6.58
N ASN A 5 -10.32 -14.92 -5.54
CA ASN A 5 -10.46 -14.20 -4.28
C ASN A 5 -10.05 -12.73 -4.51
N LYS A 6 -10.92 -11.80 -4.13
CA LYS A 6 -10.75 -10.35 -4.34
C LYS A 6 -10.10 -9.69 -3.13
N GLN A 7 -9.26 -10.45 -2.45
CA GLN A 7 -8.59 -10.09 -1.22
C GLN A 7 -7.17 -9.68 -1.52
N LEU A 8 -6.69 -8.64 -0.85
CA LEU A 8 -5.29 -8.25 -0.84
C LEU A 8 -4.86 -7.98 0.59
N ASP A 9 -3.94 -8.82 1.05
CA ASP A 9 -3.28 -8.63 2.34
C ASP A 9 -2.33 -7.45 2.22
N HIS A 10 -2.21 -6.65 3.27
CA HIS A 10 -1.24 -5.54 3.33
C HIS A 10 0.19 -6.00 3.04
N LEU A 11 0.50 -7.26 3.38
CA LEU A 11 1.75 -7.93 3.02
C LEU A 11 2.10 -7.81 1.52
N VAL A 12 1.11 -7.84 0.62
CA VAL A 12 1.33 -7.75 -0.84
C VAL A 12 1.91 -6.39 -1.24
N CYS A 13 1.79 -5.36 -0.40
CA CYS A 13 2.37 -4.04 -0.65
C CYS A 13 3.91 -4.00 -0.65
N TYR A 14 4.62 -5.13 -0.47
CA TYR A 14 6.06 -5.24 -0.75
C TYR A 14 6.35 -5.34 -2.26
N LEU A 15 5.36 -5.80 -3.03
CA LEU A 15 5.51 -6.12 -4.45
C LEU A 15 5.85 -4.89 -5.32
N PRO A 16 5.28 -3.69 -5.10
CA PRO A 16 5.69 -2.50 -5.86
C PRO A 16 7.20 -2.23 -5.76
N GLY A 17 7.79 -2.28 -4.56
CA GLY A 17 9.22 -2.11 -4.35
C GLY A 17 10.05 -3.18 -5.04
N THR A 18 9.62 -4.45 -4.91
CA THR A 18 10.25 -5.60 -5.58
C THR A 18 10.25 -5.47 -7.10
N LEU A 19 9.11 -5.09 -7.70
CA LEU A 19 8.98 -4.89 -9.14
C LEU A 19 9.85 -3.72 -9.63
N ALA A 20 9.85 -2.61 -8.90
CA ALA A 20 10.68 -1.44 -9.20
C ALA A 20 12.17 -1.79 -9.16
N LEU A 21 12.62 -2.49 -8.12
CA LEU A 21 13.99 -2.99 -8.00
C LEU A 21 14.35 -3.93 -9.15
N GLY A 22 13.48 -4.90 -9.45
CA GLY A 22 13.69 -5.85 -10.55
C GLY A 22 13.83 -5.17 -11.90
N HIS A 23 13.06 -4.12 -12.18
CA HIS A 23 13.20 -3.35 -13.42
C HIS A 23 14.49 -2.53 -13.45
N LYS A 24 14.83 -1.85 -12.35
CA LYS A 24 15.95 -0.92 -12.30
C LYS A 24 17.31 -1.59 -12.26
N GLU A 25 17.41 -2.71 -11.56
CA GLU A 25 18.69 -3.39 -11.28
C GLU A 25 18.71 -4.85 -11.79
N GLY A 26 17.54 -5.46 -12.02
CA GLY A 26 17.41 -6.89 -12.35
C GLY A 26 17.15 -7.21 -13.83
N GLY A 27 17.11 -6.20 -14.71
CA GLY A 27 16.85 -6.41 -16.14
C GLY A 27 15.42 -6.82 -16.49
N MET A 28 14.46 -6.66 -15.57
CA MET A 28 13.05 -6.95 -15.83
C MET A 28 12.43 -5.93 -16.78
N PRO A 29 11.40 -6.31 -17.56
CA PRO A 29 10.87 -5.47 -18.63
C PRO A 29 10.07 -4.29 -18.06
N LYS A 30 9.77 -3.28 -18.89
CA LYS A 30 9.18 -2.00 -18.46
C LYS A 30 7.81 -2.18 -17.77
N GLU A 31 7.08 -3.22 -18.13
CA GLU A 31 5.78 -3.58 -17.57
C GLU A 31 5.86 -3.80 -16.05
N HIS A 32 7.01 -4.26 -15.52
CA HIS A 32 7.20 -4.36 -14.07
C HIS A 32 7.22 -2.98 -13.41
N TRP A 33 7.85 -1.99 -14.04
CA TRP A 33 7.86 -0.64 -13.54
C TRP A 33 6.47 -0.01 -13.56
N ASP A 34 5.73 -0.17 -14.65
CA ASP A 34 4.37 0.36 -14.76
C ASP A 34 3.44 -0.28 -13.73
N LEU A 35 3.52 -1.61 -13.58
CA LEU A 35 2.77 -2.34 -12.55
C LEU A 35 3.18 -1.92 -11.13
N ALA A 36 4.46 -1.63 -10.88
CA ALA A 36 4.92 -1.13 -9.59
C ALA A 36 4.24 0.20 -9.23
N LEU A 37 4.12 1.12 -10.18
CA LEU A 37 3.46 2.41 -9.95
C LEU A 37 1.95 2.24 -9.68
N GLU A 38 1.28 1.39 -10.43
CA GLU A 38 -0.16 1.10 -10.25
C GLU A 38 -0.46 0.42 -8.90
N LEU A 39 0.36 -0.59 -8.53
CA LEU A 39 0.21 -1.26 -7.25
C LEU A 39 0.56 -0.34 -6.07
N MET A 40 1.54 0.55 -6.23
CA MET A 40 1.84 1.55 -5.19
C MET A 40 0.66 2.49 -4.97
N ASP A 41 0.03 3.00 -6.04
CA ASP A 41 -1.16 3.85 -5.93
C ASP A 41 -2.28 3.10 -5.18
N THR A 42 -2.48 1.82 -5.48
CA THR A 42 -3.45 0.97 -4.78
C THR A 42 -3.13 0.81 -3.29
N CYS A 43 -1.88 0.52 -2.96
CA CYS A 43 -1.42 0.42 -1.57
C CYS A 43 -1.61 1.75 -0.81
N LEU A 44 -1.29 2.88 -1.44
CA LEU A 44 -1.52 4.21 -0.84
C LEU A 44 -3.01 4.51 -0.63
N ARG A 45 -3.88 4.07 -1.54
CA ARG A 45 -5.34 4.18 -1.37
C ARG A 45 -5.83 3.40 -0.16
N MET A 46 -5.27 2.22 0.14
CA MET A 46 -5.62 1.46 1.34
C MET A 46 -5.35 2.24 2.63
N TYR A 47 -4.33 3.11 2.66
CA TYR A 47 -4.10 4.05 3.76
C TYR A 47 -5.07 5.23 3.71
N ALA A 48 -5.23 5.84 2.53
CA ALA A 48 -5.93 7.11 2.36
C ALA A 48 -7.44 7.05 2.62
N ILE A 49 -8.08 5.90 2.37
CA ILE A 49 -9.52 5.71 2.62
C ILE A 49 -9.84 5.55 4.11
N ASN A 50 -8.84 5.29 4.95
CA ASN A 50 -9.03 5.06 6.37
C ASN A 50 -8.96 6.37 7.18
N PRO A 51 -9.86 6.59 8.14
CA PRO A 51 -9.86 7.81 8.96
C PRO A 51 -8.55 8.05 9.73
N THR A 52 -7.87 6.98 10.14
CA THR A 52 -6.58 7.03 10.85
C THR A 52 -5.38 7.22 9.93
N PHE A 53 -5.61 7.16 8.61
CA PHE A 53 -4.56 7.11 7.60
C PHE A 53 -3.59 5.93 7.79
N LEU A 54 -4.09 4.80 8.31
CA LEU A 54 -3.36 3.54 8.46
C LEU A 54 -4.11 2.44 7.70
N SER A 55 -3.39 1.59 6.97
CA SER A 55 -3.97 0.49 6.20
C SER A 55 -4.50 -0.64 7.11
N PRO A 56 -5.57 -1.36 6.71
CA PRO A 56 -5.98 -2.58 7.42
C PRO A 56 -5.00 -3.72 7.10
N GLU A 57 -5.09 -4.82 7.84
CA GLU A 57 -4.37 -6.04 7.53
C GLU A 57 -4.80 -6.62 6.18
N ILE A 58 -6.10 -6.54 5.86
CA ILE A 58 -6.68 -7.12 4.65
C ILE A 58 -7.71 -6.16 4.02
N ALA A 59 -7.57 -5.91 2.72
CA ALA A 59 -8.51 -5.17 1.88
C ALA A 59 -9.28 -6.10 0.93
N HIS A 60 -10.55 -5.81 0.69
CA HIS A 60 -11.40 -6.54 -0.26
C HIS A 60 -11.85 -5.62 -1.38
N PHE A 61 -11.69 -6.03 -2.64
CA PHE A 61 -12.02 -5.20 -3.80
C PHE A 61 -13.44 -5.47 -4.33
N ASN A 62 -14.18 -4.39 -4.52
CA ASN A 62 -15.47 -4.42 -5.19
C ASN A 62 -15.30 -4.23 -6.70
N LEU A 63 -15.58 -5.28 -7.47
CA LEU A 63 -15.46 -5.25 -8.93
C LEU A 63 -16.78 -4.91 -9.64
N GLN A 64 -17.84 -4.57 -8.89
CA GLN A 64 -19.12 -4.23 -9.49
C GLN A 64 -19.09 -2.79 -10.04
N PRO A 65 -19.50 -2.55 -11.30
CA PRO A 65 -19.44 -1.22 -11.93
C PRO A 65 -20.27 -0.13 -11.23
N THR A 66 -21.28 -0.54 -10.46
CA THR A 66 -22.26 0.34 -9.80
C THR A 66 -22.07 0.38 -8.28
N GLY A 67 -20.96 -0.16 -7.77
CA GLY A 67 -20.74 -0.38 -6.35
C GLY A 67 -20.34 0.86 -5.55
N ALA A 68 -20.79 0.92 -4.30
CA ALA A 68 -20.28 1.85 -3.31
C ALA A 68 -18.86 1.43 -2.87
N LYS A 69 -17.86 2.26 -3.17
CA LYS A 69 -16.42 2.16 -2.84
C LYS A 69 -15.67 0.95 -3.44
N ASP A 70 -14.50 1.22 -4.03
CA ASP A 70 -13.63 0.21 -4.66
C ASP A 70 -12.98 -0.74 -3.64
N ILE A 71 -12.63 -0.21 -2.47
CA ILE A 71 -11.99 -0.95 -1.38
C ILE A 71 -12.96 -1.04 -0.19
N LEU A 72 -13.16 -2.28 0.26
CA LEU A 72 -13.99 -2.65 1.39
C LEU A 72 -13.10 -3.23 2.50
N ILE A 73 -13.39 -2.87 3.74
CA ILE A 73 -12.66 -3.35 4.92
C ILE A 73 -13.67 -4.05 5.82
N LYS A 74 -13.44 -5.34 6.09
CA LYS A 74 -14.26 -6.11 7.02
C LYS A 74 -13.81 -5.83 8.45
N GLY A 75 -14.73 -5.86 9.42
CA GLY A 75 -14.43 -5.52 10.81
C GLY A 75 -13.26 -6.32 11.41
N ASN A 76 -13.20 -7.63 11.15
CA ASN A 76 -12.13 -8.49 11.67
C ASN A 76 -10.76 -8.22 11.02
N ASP A 77 -10.76 -7.59 9.84
CA ASP A 77 -9.57 -7.34 9.03
C ASP A 77 -9.02 -5.92 9.22
N ALA A 78 -9.74 -5.07 9.97
CA ALA A 78 -9.45 -3.64 10.10
C ALA A 78 -8.25 -3.30 11.00
N HIS A 79 -7.60 -4.30 11.59
CA HIS A 79 -6.46 -4.09 12.49
C HIS A 79 -5.22 -3.65 11.71
N ASN A 80 -4.35 -2.86 12.36
CA ASN A 80 -3.04 -2.48 11.83
C ASN A 80 -1.96 -2.95 12.80
N LEU A 81 -0.95 -3.67 12.29
CA LEU A 81 0.13 -4.28 13.08
C LEU A 81 1.48 -3.59 12.88
N LEU A 82 1.48 -2.31 12.46
CA LEU A 82 2.69 -1.52 12.20
C LEU A 82 3.60 -2.14 11.11
N ARG A 83 3.00 -2.83 10.14
CA ARG A 83 3.76 -3.54 9.12
C ARG A 83 4.41 -2.58 8.10
N PRO A 84 5.60 -2.92 7.56
CA PRO A 84 6.45 -1.97 6.85
C PRO A 84 6.24 -1.91 5.33
N GLU A 85 5.50 -2.85 4.73
CA GLU A 85 5.58 -3.20 3.30
C GLU A 85 5.30 -2.01 2.37
N THR A 86 4.34 -1.15 2.74
CA THR A 86 4.07 0.09 1.99
C THR A 86 5.20 1.11 2.11
N LEU A 87 5.77 1.29 3.31
CA LEU A 87 6.92 2.18 3.52
C LEU A 87 8.17 1.66 2.81
N GLU A 88 8.36 0.33 2.78
CA GLU A 88 9.43 -0.33 2.02
C GLU A 88 9.31 -0.03 0.51
N SER A 89 8.13 -0.23 -0.07
CA SER A 89 7.87 0.10 -1.48
C SER A 89 8.03 1.58 -1.79
N LEU A 90 7.55 2.46 -0.91
CA LEU A 90 7.76 3.91 -1.02
C LEU A 90 9.25 4.27 -1.03
N TRP A 91 10.07 3.59 -0.22
CA TRP A 91 11.51 3.82 -0.18
C TRP A 91 12.16 3.50 -1.53
N TYR A 92 11.87 2.34 -2.14
CA TYR A 92 12.40 1.99 -3.45
C TYR A 92 11.97 2.98 -4.54
N LEU A 93 10.69 3.34 -4.57
CA LEU A 93 10.19 4.29 -5.56
C LEU A 93 10.80 5.67 -5.38
N TYR A 94 10.95 6.16 -4.15
CA TYR A 94 11.70 7.38 -3.87
C TYR A 94 13.16 7.27 -4.32
N TYR A 95 13.83 6.17 -3.98
CA TYR A 95 15.24 5.95 -4.30
C TYR A 95 15.51 6.05 -5.81
N PHE A 96 14.65 5.43 -6.63
CA PHE A 96 14.83 5.41 -8.09
C PHE A 96 14.29 6.64 -8.82
N THR A 97 13.22 7.28 -8.32
CA THR A 97 12.58 8.41 -9.02
C THR A 97 12.99 9.78 -8.49
N ARG A 98 13.45 9.84 -7.23
CA ARG A 98 13.59 11.09 -6.46
C ARG A 98 12.32 11.92 -6.38
N ASN A 99 11.15 11.32 -6.64
CA ASN A 99 9.88 11.98 -6.49
C ASN A 99 9.56 12.15 -5.00
N GLU A 100 9.64 13.39 -4.52
CA GLU A 100 9.41 13.76 -3.11
C GLU A 100 7.97 13.42 -2.65
N THR A 101 7.02 13.26 -3.56
CA THR A 101 5.66 12.79 -3.24
C THR A 101 5.68 11.49 -2.42
N TYR A 102 6.60 10.56 -2.73
CA TYR A 102 6.71 9.31 -1.97
C TYR A 102 7.18 9.53 -0.52
N ARG A 103 8.02 10.54 -0.28
CA ARG A 103 8.41 10.94 1.07
C ARG A 103 7.28 11.61 1.81
N ASP A 104 6.49 12.45 1.14
CA ASP A 104 5.31 13.06 1.73
C ASP A 104 4.27 12.01 2.17
N TRP A 105 4.05 10.99 1.34
CA TRP A 105 3.21 9.84 1.72
C TRP A 105 3.79 9.09 2.92
N GLY A 106 5.08 8.79 2.91
CA GLY A 106 5.74 8.14 4.05
C GLY A 106 5.62 8.95 5.34
N TRP A 107 5.76 10.27 5.26
CA TRP A 107 5.59 11.17 6.39
C TRP A 107 4.17 11.18 6.93
N ARG A 108 3.15 11.21 6.06
CA ARG A 108 1.74 11.12 6.49
C ARG A 108 1.43 9.80 7.18
N ILE A 109 1.98 8.69 6.69
CA ILE A 109 1.85 7.37 7.34
C ILE A 109 2.49 7.40 8.72
N PHE A 110 3.72 7.92 8.83
CA PHE A 110 4.41 8.07 10.11
C PHE A 110 3.61 8.92 11.11
N GLN A 111 3.03 10.04 10.67
CA GLN A 111 2.13 10.84 11.50
C GLN A 111 0.89 10.07 11.96
N GLY A 112 0.36 9.15 11.13
CA GLY A 112 -0.70 8.23 11.52
C GLY A 112 -0.27 7.31 12.67
N PHE A 113 0.94 6.72 12.59
CA PHE A 113 1.49 5.90 13.66
C PHE A 113 1.70 6.71 14.95
N GLU A 114 2.30 7.90 14.88
CA GLU A 114 2.51 8.75 16.06
C GLU A 114 1.21 9.13 16.77
N ARG A 115 0.13 9.37 16.01
CA ARG A 115 -1.17 9.77 16.57
C ARG A 115 -1.96 8.60 17.15
N HIS A 116 -1.87 7.41 16.56
CA HIS A 116 -2.80 6.32 16.84
C HIS A 116 -2.16 5.07 17.45
N CYS A 117 -0.85 4.93 17.38
CA CYS A 117 -0.13 3.72 17.81
C CYS A 117 0.92 3.98 18.89
N LYS A 118 1.24 5.26 19.16
CA LYS A 118 2.20 5.63 20.19
C LYS A 118 1.67 5.25 21.58
N GLY A 119 2.43 4.44 22.30
CA GLY A 119 2.13 4.08 23.69
C GLY A 119 2.30 5.29 24.62
N PRO A 120 1.59 5.33 25.77
CA PRO A 120 1.58 6.48 26.67
C PRO A 120 2.92 6.78 27.36
N ASN A 121 3.86 5.84 27.33
CA ASN A 121 5.15 5.93 28.05
C ASN A 121 6.36 6.05 27.09
N LEU A 122 6.13 6.49 25.85
CA LEU A 122 7.15 6.77 24.82
C LEU A 122 6.97 8.19 24.27
#